data_AF-A0A350IDX7-F1
#
_entry.id   AF-A0A350IDX7-F1
#
_cell.length_a   1.000
_cell.length_b   1.000
_cell.length_c   1.000
_cell.angle_alpha   90.00
_cell.angle_beta   90.00
_cell.angle_gamma   90.00
#
_symmetry.space_group_name_H-M   'P 1'
#
loop_
_entity.id
_entity.type
_entity.pdbx_description
1 polymer ?
#
loop_
_entity_poly.entity_id
_entity_poly.type
_entity_poly.pdbx_seq_one_letter_code
_entity_poly.pdbx_strand_id
1 'polypeptide(L)'
;AYGVTIPGMPGLIMGWNDQIAWGETNVSQDIKDYYEIEWTDVTKSHYMFDGKPTPTKIVVETYKVKGTVNYKDTLRYTVHGPVVYESPNGDKDLAVRWLAHDEPESPEMMTFIDAMSAKSYDEYLK
;
A
#
# COMPACT_ATOMS: atom_id res chain seq x y z
N ALA A 1 -14.58 22.62 -13.82
CA ALA A 1 -13.96 22.50 -12.49
C ALA A 1 -12.52 22.99 -12.55
N TYR A 2 -12.04 23.60 -11.47
CA TYR A 2 -10.69 24.16 -11.33
C TYR A 2 -10.11 23.72 -9.98
N GLY A 3 -8.79 23.57 -9.88
CA GLY A 3 -8.18 23.07 -8.65
C GLY A 3 -6.76 22.55 -8.84
N VAL A 4 -6.38 21.60 -7.97
CA VAL A 4 -5.05 20.98 -7.92
C VAL A 4 -5.14 19.46 -7.93
N THR A 5 -4.07 18.81 -8.42
CA THR A 5 -3.96 17.35 -8.49
C THR A 5 -2.52 16.89 -8.27
N ILE A 6 -2.34 15.58 -8.08
CA ILE A 6 -1.02 14.93 -8.04
C ILE A 6 -0.67 14.48 -9.47
N PRO A 7 0.59 14.67 -9.92
CA PRO A 7 1.01 14.21 -11.24
C PRO A 7 0.70 12.73 -11.47
N GLY A 8 -0.07 12.44 -12.52
CA GLY A 8 -0.48 11.08 -12.89
C GLY A 8 -1.82 10.62 -12.32
N MET A 9 -2.44 11.39 -11.40
CA MET A 9 -3.80 11.09 -10.93
C MET A 9 -4.87 11.61 -11.90
N PRO A 10 -5.95 10.83 -12.13
CA PRO A 10 -7.10 11.34 -12.85
C PRO A 10 -7.91 12.30 -11.96
N GLY A 11 -8.36 13.42 -12.54
CA GLY A 11 -9.22 14.38 -11.86
C GLY A 11 -8.50 15.39 -10.95
N LEU A 12 -9.30 16.13 -10.16
CA LEU A 12 -8.84 17.17 -9.24
C LEU A 12 -9.05 16.70 -7.80
N ILE A 13 -7.96 16.55 -7.04
CA ILE A 13 -8.01 16.09 -5.65
C ILE A 13 -8.66 17.12 -4.75
N MET A 14 -8.33 18.39 -4.95
CA MET A 14 -8.95 19.51 -4.24
C MET A 14 -9.30 20.58 -5.26
N GLY A 15 -10.51 21.12 -5.17
CA GLY A 15 -10.99 22.03 -6.20
C GLY A 15 -12.40 22.51 -5.97
N TRP A 16 -12.94 23.11 -7.02
CA TRP A 16 -14.31 23.59 -7.05
C TRP A 16 -14.85 23.60 -8.49
N ASN A 17 -16.18 23.62 -8.58
CA ASN A 17 -16.92 23.90 -9.79
C ASN A 17 -17.97 25.00 -9.51
N ASP A 18 -18.91 25.23 -10.44
CA ASP A 18 -19.90 26.30 -10.29
C ASP A 18 -20.91 26.05 -9.15
N GLN A 19 -20.96 24.84 -8.60
CA GLN A 19 -21.96 24.40 -7.62
C GLN A 19 -21.35 24.07 -6.25
N ILE A 20 -20.18 23.44 -6.20
CA ILE A 20 -19.54 22.97 -4.96
C ILE A 20 -18.03 23.20 -4.96
N ALA A 21 -17.45 23.17 -3.76
CA ALA A 21 -16.01 23.07 -3.52
C ALA A 21 -15.72 21.87 -2.61
N TRP A 22 -14.59 21.20 -2.83
CA TRP A 22 -14.14 20.05 -2.04
C TRP A 22 -12.64 20.13 -1.77
N GLY A 23 -12.24 19.48 -0.69
CA GLY A 23 -10.84 19.39 -0.29
C GLY A 23 -10.62 18.16 0.58
N GLU A 24 -9.38 17.67 0.57
CA GLU A 24 -9.00 16.45 1.24
C GLU A 24 -7.95 16.74 2.31
N THR A 25 -8.01 15.98 3.41
CA THR A 25 -6.96 15.96 4.41
C THR A 25 -6.68 14.53 4.82
N ASN A 26 -5.42 14.25 5.17
CA ASN A 26 -5.06 12.93 5.66
C ASN A 26 -5.77 12.68 7.00
N VAL A 27 -6.54 11.61 7.05
CA VAL A 27 -7.17 11.10 8.27
C VAL A 27 -6.29 10.01 8.88
N SER A 28 -6.23 9.93 10.20
CA SER A 28 -5.44 8.92 10.92
C SER A 28 -6.18 7.58 11.02
N GLN A 29 -6.76 7.11 9.90
CA GLN A 29 -7.42 5.81 9.86
C GLN A 29 -6.41 4.69 10.06
N ASP A 30 -6.84 3.69 10.82
CA ASP A 30 -6.05 2.49 11.08
C ASP A 30 -6.27 1.48 9.94
N ILE A 31 -5.38 1.53 8.95
CA ILE A 31 -5.44 0.69 7.74
C ILE A 31 -4.16 -0.13 7.54
N LYS A 32 -3.26 -0.13 8.54
CA LYS A 32 -1.93 -0.71 8.41
C LYS A 32 -1.47 -1.32 9.73
N ASP A 33 -1.41 -2.65 9.75
CA ASP A 33 -0.98 -3.45 10.89
C ASP A 33 0.40 -4.06 10.68
N TYR A 34 1.13 -4.26 11.78
CA TYR A 34 2.40 -4.99 11.81
C TYR A 34 2.22 -6.32 12.53
N TYR A 35 2.76 -7.38 11.94
CA TYR A 35 2.72 -8.74 12.46
C TYR A 35 4.13 -9.23 12.74
N GLU A 36 4.39 -9.63 13.98
CA GLU A 36 5.63 -10.34 14.32
C GLU A 36 5.68 -11.70 13.62
N ILE A 37 6.85 -12.02 13.08
CA ILE A 37 7.06 -13.26 12.35
C ILE A 37 7.80 -14.25 13.24
N GLU A 38 7.26 -15.46 13.36
CA GLU A 38 7.95 -16.60 13.95
C GLU A 38 8.52 -17.48 12.83
N TRP A 39 9.79 -17.27 12.48
CA TRP A 39 10.47 -18.12 11.50
C TRP A 39 10.71 -19.52 12.06
N THR A 40 10.50 -20.54 11.23
CA THR A 40 10.78 -21.94 11.62
C THR A 40 12.19 -22.38 11.24
N ASP A 41 12.92 -21.56 10.48
CA ASP A 41 14.27 -21.86 10.01
C ASP A 41 15.11 -20.58 9.83
N VAL A 42 16.44 -20.72 9.88
CA VAL A 42 17.40 -19.60 9.75
C VAL A 42 17.44 -18.99 8.36
N THR A 43 16.98 -19.72 7.33
CA THR A 43 16.92 -19.23 5.95
C THR A 43 15.65 -18.41 5.69
N LYS A 44 14.74 -18.34 6.69
CA LYS A 44 13.43 -17.67 6.62
C LYS A 44 12.57 -18.22 5.48
N SER A 45 12.73 -19.49 5.17
CA SER A 45 11.99 -20.15 4.08
C SER A 45 10.56 -20.51 4.48
N HIS A 46 10.32 -20.68 5.78
CA HIS A 46 9.02 -20.96 6.37
C HIS A 46 8.83 -20.17 7.68
N TYR A 47 7.58 -19.85 7.98
CA TYR A 47 7.14 -19.19 9.21
C TYR A 47 5.94 -19.92 9.82
N MET A 48 5.72 -19.75 11.12
CA MET A 48 4.56 -20.32 11.80
C MET A 48 3.32 -19.47 11.51
N PHE A 49 2.25 -20.10 11.03
CA PHE A 49 0.94 -19.48 10.86
C PHE A 49 -0.15 -20.48 11.22
N ASP A 50 -1.08 -20.10 12.10
CA ASP A 50 -2.12 -20.98 12.64
C ASP A 50 -1.60 -22.35 13.13
N GLY A 51 -0.45 -22.33 13.81
CA GLY A 51 0.21 -23.52 14.35
C GLY A 51 0.82 -24.45 13.29
N LYS A 52 0.94 -24.00 12.04
CA LYS A 52 1.54 -24.75 10.94
C LYS A 52 2.71 -24.00 10.29
N PRO A 53 3.84 -24.69 10.01
CA PRO A 53 4.86 -24.15 9.13
C PRO A 53 4.27 -23.84 7.75
N THR A 54 4.38 -22.58 7.34
CA THR A 54 3.83 -22.05 6.11
C THR A 54 4.97 -21.48 5.27
N PRO A 55 5.03 -21.77 3.95
CA PRO A 55 6.13 -21.30 3.12
C PRO A 55 6.11 -19.79 2.94
N THR A 56 7.28 -19.18 3.04
CA THR A 56 7.52 -17.77 2.70
C THR A 56 7.56 -17.62 1.17
N LYS A 57 6.83 -16.67 0.61
CA LYS A 57 7.01 -16.31 -0.81
C LYS A 57 8.25 -15.44 -0.94
N ILE A 58 9.24 -15.94 -1.67
CA ILE A 58 10.51 -15.25 -1.92
C ILE A 58 10.51 -14.68 -3.33
N VAL A 59 10.81 -13.39 -3.46
CA VAL A 59 10.96 -12.69 -4.74
C VAL A 59 12.35 -12.07 -4.79
N VAL A 60 13.15 -12.45 -5.79
CA VAL A 60 14.49 -11.87 -6.00
C VAL A 60 14.38 -10.75 -7.03
N GLU A 61 14.50 -9.52 -6.56
CA GLU A 61 14.49 -8.34 -7.41
C GLU A 61 15.89 -8.03 -7.96
N THR A 62 15.96 -7.57 -9.20
CA THR A 62 17.21 -7.19 -9.85
C THR A 62 17.18 -5.72 -10.24
N TYR A 63 17.99 -4.92 -9.54
CA TYR A 63 18.12 -3.48 -9.76
C TYR A 63 19.29 -3.19 -10.71
N LYS A 64 18.98 -2.50 -11.80
CA LYS A 64 20.00 -2.02 -12.74
C LYS A 64 20.60 -0.73 -12.21
N VAL A 65 21.88 -0.75 -11.86
CA VAL A 65 22.60 0.40 -11.32
C VAL A 65 23.55 0.94 -12.39
N LYS A 66 23.41 2.23 -12.72
CA LYS A 66 24.17 2.84 -13.81
C LYS A 66 25.67 2.79 -13.50
N GLY A 67 26.44 2.22 -14.44
CA GLY A 67 27.89 2.16 -14.33
C GLY A 67 28.42 1.05 -13.40
N THR A 68 27.55 0.18 -12.88
CA THR A 68 27.96 -0.97 -12.06
C THR A 68 27.27 -2.25 -12.50
N VAL A 69 27.61 -3.36 -11.86
CA VAL A 69 26.86 -4.62 -12.00
C VAL A 69 25.47 -4.47 -11.38
N ASN A 70 24.51 -5.28 -11.85
CA ASN A 70 23.16 -5.30 -11.28
C ASN A 70 23.21 -5.70 -9.81
N TYR A 71 22.47 -4.97 -8.98
CA TYR A 71 22.27 -5.30 -7.58
C TYR A 71 21.06 -6.25 -7.46
N LYS A 72 21.16 -7.28 -6.62
CA LYS A 72 20.06 -8.20 -6.35
C LYS A 72 19.63 -8.07 -4.91
N ASP A 73 18.32 -7.97 -4.68
CA ASP A 73 17.72 -7.98 -3.35
C ASP A 73 16.69 -9.10 -3.24
N THR A 74 16.44 -9.57 -2.02
CA THR A 74 15.51 -10.67 -1.74
C THR A 74 14.36 -10.18 -0.88
N LEU A 75 13.19 -10.02 -1.49
CA LEU A 75 11.95 -9.67 -0.81
C LEU A 75 11.26 -10.94 -0.30
N ARG A 76 10.74 -10.88 0.93
CA ARG A 76 9.98 -11.97 1.56
C ARG A 76 8.55 -11.52 1.81
N TYR A 77 7.61 -12.41 1.55
CA TYR A 77 6.19 -12.19 1.76
C TYR A 77 5.61 -13.32 2.61
N THR A 78 4.86 -12.92 3.63
CA THR A 78 4.00 -13.79 4.44
C THR A 78 2.55 -13.65 3.96
N VAL A 79 1.63 -14.37 4.60
CA VAL A 79 0.19 -14.21 4.37
C VAL A 79 -0.31 -12.81 4.76
N HIS A 80 0.33 -12.16 5.73
CA HIS A 80 -0.02 -10.80 6.14
C HIS A 80 0.52 -9.73 5.18
N GLY A 81 1.55 -10.05 4.40
CA GLY A 81 2.16 -9.13 3.43
C GLY A 81 3.69 -9.16 3.44
N PRO A 82 4.34 -8.14 2.86
CA PRO A 82 5.80 -8.09 2.78
C PRO A 82 6.45 -7.95 4.16
N VAL A 83 7.61 -8.57 4.33
CA VAL A 83 8.50 -8.36 5.48
C VAL A 83 9.19 -7.00 5.28
N VAL A 84 8.88 -6.03 6.14
CA VAL A 84 9.37 -4.65 6.01
C VAL A 84 10.43 -4.28 7.05
N TYR A 85 10.61 -5.13 8.06
CA TYR A 85 11.65 -4.96 9.06
C TYR A 85 12.24 -6.32 9.39
N GLU A 86 13.56 -6.43 9.22
CA GLU A 86 14.34 -7.57 9.70
C GLU A 86 15.24 -7.09 10.85
N SER A 87 15.08 -7.69 12.04
CA SER A 87 15.83 -7.24 13.21
C SER A 87 17.32 -7.59 13.06
N PRO A 88 18.23 -6.62 13.28
CA PRO A 88 19.66 -6.87 13.24
C PRO A 88 20.18 -7.64 14.46
N ASN A 89 19.42 -7.67 15.56
CA ASN A 89 19.88 -8.16 16.86
C ASN A 89 19.19 -9.47 17.31
N GLY A 90 18.42 -10.10 16.42
CA GLY A 90 17.69 -11.33 16.75
C GLY A 90 16.34 -11.10 17.45
N ASP A 91 15.85 -9.85 17.50
CA ASP A 91 14.45 -9.58 17.83
C ASP A 91 13.53 -10.07 16.68
N LYS A 92 12.22 -9.91 16.83
CA LYS A 92 11.24 -10.37 15.85
C LYS A 92 11.26 -9.50 14.59
N ASP A 93 11.22 -10.15 13.44
CA ASP A 93 10.97 -9.50 12.15
C ASP A 93 9.48 -9.15 12.04
N LEU A 94 9.17 -8.12 11.23
CA LEU A 94 7.81 -7.63 11.06
C LEU A 94 7.35 -7.71 9.60
N ALA A 95 6.20 -8.34 9.38
CA ALA A 95 5.41 -8.21 8.16
C ALA A 95 4.39 -7.09 8.31
N VAL A 96 4.05 -6.43 7.19
CA VAL A 96 3.00 -5.40 7.18
C VAL A 96 1.78 -5.86 6.41
N ARG A 97 0.61 -5.76 7.03
CA ARG A 97 -0.68 -5.83 6.36
C ARG A 97 -1.18 -4.42 6.13
N TRP A 98 -1.29 -4.02 4.88
CA TRP A 98 -1.79 -2.69 4.51
C TRP A 98 -2.94 -2.86 3.51
N LEU A 99 -4.06 -2.17 3.75
CA LEU A 99 -5.19 -2.12 2.82
C LEU A 99 -4.77 -1.71 1.40
N ALA A 100 -3.79 -0.81 1.25
CA ALA A 100 -3.30 -0.36 -0.06
C ALA A 100 -2.63 -1.47 -0.91
N HIS A 101 -2.38 -2.66 -0.35
CA HIS A 101 -1.89 -3.82 -1.10
C HIS A 101 -3.01 -4.65 -1.70
N ASP A 102 -4.27 -4.43 -1.30
CA ASP A 102 -5.42 -5.16 -1.83
C ASP A 102 -5.84 -4.60 -3.18
N GLU A 103 -6.48 -5.45 -3.97
CA GLU A 103 -7.21 -5.01 -5.15
C GLU A 103 -8.47 -4.25 -4.67
N PRO A 104 -8.69 -3.00 -5.11
CA PRO A 104 -9.83 -2.23 -4.65
C PRO A 104 -11.13 -2.81 -5.20
N GLU A 105 -12.21 -2.78 -4.42
CA GLU A 105 -13.52 -3.30 -4.83
C GLU A 105 -14.20 -2.41 -5.89
N SER A 106 -13.72 -1.17 -6.05
CA SER A 106 -14.25 -0.20 -7.01
C SER A 106 -13.15 0.70 -7.58
N PRO A 107 -13.40 1.44 -8.67
CA PRO A 107 -12.45 2.40 -9.21
C PRO A 107 -12.30 3.65 -8.33
N GLU A 108 -11.69 3.53 -7.15
CA GLU A 108 -11.59 4.61 -6.13
C GLU A 108 -11.03 5.94 -6.67
N MET A 109 -10.17 5.89 -7.69
CA MET A 109 -9.67 7.12 -8.33
C MET A 109 -10.75 7.92 -9.08
N MET A 110 -11.87 7.30 -9.45
CA MET A 110 -13.00 7.98 -10.10
C MET A 110 -13.71 8.96 -9.17
N THR A 111 -13.59 8.80 -7.85
CA THR A 111 -14.14 9.75 -6.86
C THR A 111 -13.76 11.20 -7.18
N PHE A 112 -12.52 11.45 -7.63
CA PHE A 112 -12.08 12.80 -7.99
C PHE A 112 -12.62 13.31 -9.32
N ILE A 113 -12.97 12.42 -10.26
CA ILE A 113 -13.68 12.79 -11.49
C ILE A 113 -15.15 13.07 -11.18
N ASP A 114 -15.76 12.25 -10.34
CA ASP A 114 -17.17 12.37 -9.97
C ASP A 114 -17.40 13.67 -9.20
N ALA A 115 -16.52 14.01 -8.25
CA ALA A 115 -16.52 15.28 -7.52
C ALA A 115 -16.47 16.51 -8.45
N MET A 116 -15.71 16.44 -9.56
CA MET A 116 -15.65 17.54 -10.54
C MET A 116 -17.00 17.79 -11.23
N SER A 117 -17.83 16.76 -11.36
CA SER A 117 -19.11 16.81 -12.07
C SER A 117 -20.32 16.99 -11.15
N ALA A 118 -20.14 16.80 -9.84
CA ALA A 118 -21.20 16.91 -8.85
C ALA A 118 -21.83 18.30 -8.83
N LYS A 119 -23.17 18.35 -8.80
CA LYS A 119 -23.97 19.57 -8.85
C LYS A 119 -24.61 19.94 -7.51
N SER A 120 -24.43 19.10 -6.50
CA SER A 120 -24.94 19.32 -5.15
C SER A 120 -24.10 18.54 -4.14
N TYR A 121 -24.27 18.87 -2.87
CA TYR A 121 -23.68 18.11 -1.78
C TYR A 121 -24.15 16.64 -1.78
N ASP A 122 -25.44 16.40 -2.07
CA ASP A 122 -26.00 15.05 -2.11
C ASP A 122 -25.46 14.20 -3.27
N GLU A 123 -25.04 14.83 -4.37
CA GLU A 123 -24.33 14.14 -5.46
C GLU A 123 -22.86 13.87 -5.08
N TYR A 124 -22.22 14.77 -4.34
CA TYR A 124 -20.85 14.58 -3.87
C TYR A 124 -20.71 13.45 -2.83
N LEU A 125 -21.77 13.18 -2.04
CA LEU A 125 -21.77 12.13 -1.02
C LEU A 125 -21.94 10.70 -1.56
N LYS A 126 -22.25 10.51 -2.85
CA LYS A 126 -22.48 9.20 -3.46
C LYS A 126 -21.18 8.58 -3.96
#